data_AF-A0AAD8Q507-F1
#
_entry.id   AF-A0AAD8Q507-F1
#
_cell.length_a   1.000
_cell.length_b   1.000
_cell.length_c   1.000
_cell.angle_alpha   90.00
_cell.angle_beta   90.00
_cell.angle_gamma   90.00
#
_symmetry.space_group_name_H-M   'P 1'
#
loop_
_entity.id
_entity.type
_entity.pdbx_description
1 polymer ?
#
loop_
_entity_poly.entity_id
_entity_poly.type
_entity_poly.pdbx_seq_one_letter_code
_entity_poly.pdbx_strand_id
1 'polypeptide(L)'
;MPDHLPLGQINPNITPPLRKKMGKKPTPIIKRRYTPKNGIKRVERSYSQPKQVDVLLYLEHHRYPLSPGQRRRQRAGDTPLDPANGLRRPTLREAAAHFKIPLQTVSDWYQQRDLTSSNNEPVTK
;
A
#
# COMPACT_ATOMS: atom_id res chain seq x y z
N MET A 1 15.23 53.74 35.71
CA MET A 1 15.34 54.03 34.26
C MET A 1 16.45 53.12 33.74
N PRO A 2 16.19 52.25 32.75
CA PRO A 2 17.09 51.17 32.41
C PRO A 2 18.32 51.67 31.64
N ASP A 3 19.48 51.11 32.00
CA ASP A 3 20.78 51.41 31.42
C ASP A 3 20.83 51.02 29.93
N HIS A 4 21.14 51.98 29.08
CA HIS A 4 21.47 51.73 27.68
C HIS A 4 22.92 51.26 27.60
N LEU A 5 23.14 49.96 27.37
CA LEU A 5 24.47 49.43 27.07
C LEU A 5 25.00 50.07 25.77
N PRO A 6 26.27 50.50 25.70
CA PRO A 6 26.83 51.04 24.47
C PRO A 6 26.92 49.92 23.44
N LEU A 7 26.49 50.23 22.20
CA LEU A 7 26.69 49.37 21.04
C LEU A 7 28.17 49.01 20.95
N GLY A 8 28.49 47.73 21.19
CA GLY A 8 29.85 47.23 21.13
C GLY A 8 30.51 47.60 19.81
N GLN A 9 31.77 48.03 19.90
CA GLN A 9 32.61 48.30 18.73
C GLN A 9 32.61 47.09 17.81
N ILE A 10 31.97 47.23 16.65
CA ILE A 10 32.03 46.23 15.59
C ILE A 10 33.47 46.23 15.10
N ASN A 11 34.23 45.19 15.47
CA ASN A 11 35.59 44.98 14.95
C ASN A 11 35.56 45.02 13.42
N PRO A 12 36.28 45.94 12.75
CA PRO A 12 36.24 46.05 11.28
C PRO A 12 36.89 44.87 10.55
N ASN A 13 37.47 43.91 11.29
CA ASN A 13 38.24 42.81 10.72
C ASN A 13 37.41 41.51 10.51
N ILE A 14 36.09 41.58 10.58
CA ILE A 14 35.22 40.43 10.29
C ILE A 14 34.99 40.38 8.77
N THR A 15 35.86 39.66 8.08
CA THR A 15 35.66 39.32 6.66
C THR A 15 34.36 38.52 6.53
N PRO A 16 33.34 38.97 5.77
CA PRO A 16 32.13 38.19 5.60
C PRO A 16 32.44 36.83 4.95
N PRO A 17 31.74 35.74 5.32
CA PRO A 17 32.00 34.42 4.76
C PRO A 17 31.83 34.48 3.24
N LEU A 18 32.86 34.03 2.52
CA LEU A 18 32.89 33.99 1.06
C LEU A 18 31.62 33.30 0.55
N ARG A 19 30.77 34.06 -0.16
CA ARG A 19 29.51 33.54 -0.68
C ARG A 19 29.78 32.30 -1.54
N LYS A 20 29.07 31.20 -1.25
CA LYS A 20 29.13 29.99 -2.09
C LYS A 20 28.80 30.40 -3.52
N LYS A 21 29.68 30.02 -4.47
CA LYS A 21 29.44 30.27 -5.90
C LYS A 21 28.06 29.72 -6.25
N MET A 22 27.23 30.55 -6.88
CA MET A 22 25.95 30.10 -7.40
C MET A 22 26.18 28.87 -8.29
N GLY A 23 25.36 27.84 -8.10
CA GLY A 23 25.38 26.67 -8.97
C GLY A 23 25.20 27.08 -10.43
N LYS A 24 25.65 26.23 -11.35
CA LYS A 24 25.46 26.47 -12.79
C LYS A 24 23.99 26.76 -13.08
N LYS A 25 23.73 27.80 -13.86
CA LYS A 25 22.37 28.13 -14.32
C LYS A 25 21.76 26.87 -14.96
N PRO A 26 20.49 26.53 -14.64
CA PRO A 26 19.87 25.34 -15.21
C PRO A 26 19.88 25.42 -16.73
N THR A 27 20.17 24.30 -17.39
CA THR A 27 20.15 24.25 -18.85
C THR A 27 18.74 24.57 -19.35
N PRO A 28 18.59 25.44 -20.36
CA PRO A 28 17.29 25.75 -20.95
C PRO A 28 16.71 24.48 -21.59
N ILE A 29 15.38 24.35 -21.57
CA ILE A 29 14.64 23.14 -22.01
C ILE A 29 15.11 22.66 -23.39
N ILE A 30 15.31 23.59 -24.34
CA ILE A 30 15.72 23.31 -25.72
C ILE A 30 17.10 22.61 -25.80
N LYS A 31 17.98 22.86 -24.82
CA LYS A 31 19.33 22.28 -24.76
C LYS A 31 19.41 21.01 -23.90
N ARG A 32 18.30 20.58 -23.29
CA ARG A 32 18.28 19.34 -22.50
C ARG A 32 18.17 18.15 -23.46
N ARG A 33 19.03 17.14 -23.28
CA ARG A 33 18.85 15.86 -23.95
C ARG A 33 17.60 15.19 -23.38
N TYR A 34 16.62 14.93 -24.23
CA TYR A 34 15.45 14.15 -23.84
C TYR A 34 15.81 12.68 -23.81
N THR A 35 15.63 12.05 -22.66
CA THR A 35 15.67 10.59 -22.52
C THR A 35 14.26 10.15 -22.16
N PRO A 36 13.56 9.35 -22.98
CA PRO A 36 12.24 8.86 -22.63
C PRO A 36 12.36 8.05 -21.33
N LYS A 37 11.52 8.38 -20.34
CA LYS A 37 11.40 7.53 -19.16
C LYS A 37 10.87 6.17 -19.60
N ASN A 38 11.42 5.11 -19.01
CA ASN A 38 10.84 3.78 -19.14
C ASN A 38 9.37 3.83 -18.72
N GLY A 39 8.50 3.14 -19.46
CA GLY A 39 7.09 3.01 -19.10
C GLY A 39 6.92 2.47 -17.68
N ILE A 40 5.86 2.89 -17.00
CA ILE A 40 5.54 2.39 -15.65
C ILE A 40 5.28 0.89 -15.75
N LYS A 41 6.19 0.08 -15.22
CA LYS A 41 6.11 -1.39 -15.29
C LYS A 41 5.08 -1.96 -14.32
N ARG A 42 4.91 -1.33 -13.15
CA ARG A 42 4.01 -1.80 -12.09
C ARG A 42 3.56 -0.63 -11.24
N VAL A 43 2.27 -0.59 -10.90
CA VAL A 43 1.75 0.30 -9.85
C VAL A 43 2.00 -0.39 -8.51
N GLU A 44 2.88 0.18 -7.69
CA GLU A 44 3.12 -0.30 -6.34
C GLU A 44 1.96 0.13 -5.45
N ARG A 45 1.23 -0.86 -4.91
CA ARG A 45 0.16 -0.65 -3.93
C ARG A 45 0.56 -1.36 -2.66
N SER A 46 0.68 -0.61 -1.58
CA SER A 46 0.87 -1.17 -0.25
C SER A 46 -0.49 -1.34 0.41
N TYR A 47 -0.79 -2.56 0.86
CA TYR A 47 -1.99 -2.85 1.64
C TYR A 47 -1.57 -3.10 3.09
N SER A 48 -2.37 -2.59 4.03
CA SER A 48 -2.15 -2.81 5.45
C SER A 48 -2.50 -4.27 5.83
N GLN A 49 -1.83 -4.79 6.86
CA GLN A 49 -2.13 -6.09 7.45
C GLN A 49 -3.61 -6.28 7.83
N PRO A 50 -4.30 -5.33 8.50
CA PRO A 50 -5.73 -5.49 8.80
C PRO A 50 -6.57 -5.68 7.54
N LYS A 51 -6.23 -5.00 6.44
CA LYS A 51 -6.95 -5.16 5.17
C LYS A 51 -6.75 -6.54 4.55
N GLN A 52 -5.58 -7.15 4.74
CA GLN A 52 -5.35 -8.54 4.35
C GLN A 52 -6.22 -9.49 5.18
N VAL A 53 -6.29 -9.28 6.50
CA VAL A 53 -7.14 -10.06 7.40
C VAL A 53 -8.62 -9.93 7.01
N ASP A 54 -9.11 -8.73 6.76
CA ASP A 54 -10.50 -8.50 6.32
C ASP A 54 -10.85 -9.27 5.05
N VAL A 55 -9.92 -9.34 4.09
CA VAL A 55 -10.11 -10.08 2.84
C VAL A 55 -10.15 -11.59 3.08
N LEU A 56 -9.26 -12.11 3.92
CA LEU A 56 -9.25 -13.53 4.28
C LEU A 56 -10.52 -13.91 5.04
N LEU A 57 -10.93 -13.08 5.99
CA LEU A 57 -12.15 -13.25 6.77
C LEU A 57 -13.40 -13.21 5.86
N TYR A 58 -13.40 -12.30 4.87
CA TYR A 58 -14.46 -12.24 3.87
C TYR A 58 -14.58 -13.55 3.08
N LEU A 59 -13.46 -14.11 2.61
CA LEU A 59 -13.43 -15.38 1.89
C LEU A 59 -13.92 -16.56 2.74
N GLU A 60 -13.65 -16.52 4.05
CA GLU A 60 -13.96 -17.60 4.98
C GLU A 60 -15.40 -17.58 5.49
N HIS A 61 -15.98 -16.41 5.76
CA HIS A 61 -17.29 -16.29 6.41
C HIS A 61 -18.43 -15.89 5.48
N HIS A 62 -18.18 -15.15 4.39
CA HIS A 62 -19.28 -14.72 3.53
C HIS A 62 -19.86 -15.92 2.77
N ARG A 63 -21.17 -15.89 2.50
CA ARG A 63 -21.89 -16.95 1.79
C ARG A 63 -22.82 -16.32 0.75
N TYR A 64 -22.85 -16.89 -0.45
CA TYR A 64 -23.72 -16.48 -1.56
C TYR A 64 -24.66 -17.63 -1.96
N PRO A 65 -25.92 -17.33 -2.32
CA PRO A 65 -26.82 -18.34 -2.87
C PRO A 65 -26.29 -18.88 -4.20
N LEU A 66 -26.37 -20.19 -4.41
CA LEU A 66 -26.14 -20.78 -5.72
C LEU A 66 -27.31 -20.43 -6.62
N SER A 67 -27.01 -19.81 -7.76
CA SER A 67 -27.95 -19.81 -8.87
C SER A 67 -27.97 -21.19 -9.55
N PRO A 68 -29.15 -21.68 -9.97
CA PRO A 68 -29.25 -22.91 -10.74
C PRO A 68 -28.41 -22.80 -12.01
N GLY A 69 -27.56 -23.81 -12.27
CA GLY A 69 -26.65 -23.85 -13.43
C GLY A 69 -25.30 -23.15 -13.25
N GLN A 70 -25.04 -22.49 -12.10
CA GLN A 70 -23.73 -21.89 -11.87
C GLN A 70 -22.67 -23.00 -11.61
N ARG A 71 -21.57 -22.97 -12.37
CA ARG A 71 -20.46 -23.91 -12.15
C ARG A 71 -19.94 -23.79 -10.73
N ARG A 72 -19.93 -24.91 -10.00
CA ARG A 72 -19.36 -25.03 -8.65
C ARG A 72 -17.85 -24.90 -8.72
N ARG A 73 -17.34 -23.67 -8.82
CA ARG A 73 -15.90 -23.39 -8.70
C ARG A 73 -15.53 -23.46 -7.23
N GLN A 74 -15.25 -24.66 -6.73
CA GLN A 74 -14.63 -24.87 -5.43
C GLN A 74 -13.11 -24.83 -5.59
N ARG A 75 -12.41 -24.21 -4.63
CA ARG A 75 -10.95 -24.28 -4.54
C ARG A 75 -10.56 -25.64 -3.96
N ALA A 76 -9.35 -26.10 -4.28
CA ALA A 76 -8.79 -27.28 -3.64
C ALA A 76 -8.69 -27.04 -2.12
N GLY A 77 -9.33 -27.91 -1.33
CA GLY A 77 -9.39 -27.79 0.14
C GLY A 77 -10.55 -26.95 0.67
N ASP A 78 -11.41 -26.38 -0.17
CA ASP A 78 -12.67 -25.78 0.33
C ASP A 78 -13.58 -26.89 0.89
N THR A 79 -14.28 -26.60 1.99
CA THR A 79 -15.36 -27.47 2.49
C THR A 79 -16.37 -27.69 1.37
N PRO A 80 -16.80 -28.95 1.12
CA PRO A 80 -17.83 -29.24 0.13
C PRO A 80 -19.04 -28.34 0.34
N LEU A 81 -19.60 -27.83 -0.76
CA LEU A 81 -20.87 -27.09 -0.78
C LEU A 81 -21.85 -27.79 0.14
N ASP A 82 -22.37 -27.09 1.13
CA ASP A 82 -23.37 -27.63 2.05
C ASP A 82 -24.64 -27.92 1.22
N PRO A 83 -24.93 -29.19 0.88
CA PRO A 83 -25.97 -29.51 -0.11
C PRO A 83 -27.36 -29.11 0.38
N ALA A 84 -27.53 -29.00 1.70
CA ALA A 84 -28.77 -28.63 2.36
C ALA A 84 -29.13 -27.14 2.19
N ASN A 85 -28.14 -26.26 2.14
CA ASN A 85 -28.37 -24.81 2.16
C ASN A 85 -28.20 -24.15 0.79
N GLY A 86 -27.57 -24.81 -0.18
CA GLY A 86 -27.38 -24.25 -1.53
C GLY A 86 -26.51 -22.98 -1.51
N LEU A 87 -25.67 -22.80 -0.50
CA LEU A 87 -24.79 -21.65 -0.34
C LEU A 87 -23.37 -21.99 -0.78
N ARG A 88 -22.68 -21.04 -1.41
CA ARG A 88 -21.24 -21.12 -1.71
C ARG A 88 -20.44 -20.02 -1.04
N ARG A 89 -19.14 -20.26 -0.93
CA ARG A 89 -18.15 -19.23 -0.57
C ARG A 89 -17.91 -18.25 -1.74
N PRO A 90 -17.48 -17.02 -1.43
CA PRO A 90 -16.99 -16.07 -2.43
C PRO A 90 -15.75 -16.61 -3.14
N THR A 91 -15.67 -16.31 -4.43
CA THR A 91 -14.48 -16.56 -5.25
C THR A 91 -13.42 -15.48 -5.02
N LEU A 92 -12.16 -15.78 -5.34
CA LEU A 92 -11.07 -14.79 -5.28
C LEU A 92 -11.36 -13.57 -6.17
N ARG A 93 -12.05 -13.77 -7.29
CA ARG A 93 -12.46 -12.70 -8.20
C ARG A 93 -13.51 -11.78 -7.58
N GLU A 94 -14.46 -12.34 -6.83
CA GLU A 94 -15.45 -11.55 -6.09
C GLU A 94 -14.80 -10.74 -4.97
N ALA A 95 -13.88 -11.34 -4.21
CA ALA A 95 -13.11 -10.61 -3.20
C ALA A 95 -12.24 -9.50 -3.83
N ALA A 96 -11.56 -9.79 -4.95
CA ALA A 96 -10.78 -8.79 -5.68
C ALA A 96 -11.65 -7.60 -6.13
N ALA A 97 -12.86 -7.87 -6.63
CA ALA A 97 -13.81 -6.84 -7.03
C ALA A 97 -14.34 -6.04 -5.83
N HIS A 98 -14.69 -6.72 -4.74
CA HIS A 98 -15.23 -6.12 -3.52
C HIS A 98 -14.24 -5.14 -2.87
N PHE A 99 -12.99 -5.58 -2.67
CA PHE A 99 -11.96 -4.77 -2.00
C PHE A 99 -11.14 -3.90 -2.96
N LYS A 100 -11.39 -4.00 -4.27
CA LYS A 100 -10.65 -3.32 -5.36
C LYS A 100 -9.14 -3.63 -5.33
N ILE A 101 -8.82 -4.88 -5.03
CA ILE A 101 -7.45 -5.40 -4.93
C ILE A 101 -7.18 -6.29 -6.15
N PRO A 102 -5.97 -6.27 -6.75
CA PRO A 102 -5.61 -7.18 -7.82
C PRO A 102 -5.85 -8.64 -7.43
N LEU A 103 -6.39 -9.42 -8.36
CA LEU A 103 -6.69 -10.84 -8.15
C LEU A 103 -5.45 -11.63 -7.68
N GLN A 104 -4.29 -11.33 -8.26
CA GLN A 104 -3.03 -11.98 -7.91
C GLN A 104 -2.67 -11.76 -6.43
N THR A 105 -2.81 -10.54 -5.92
CA THR A 105 -2.56 -10.23 -4.50
C THR A 105 -3.50 -11.00 -3.58
N VAL A 106 -4.78 -11.09 -3.92
CA VAL A 106 -5.75 -11.87 -3.14
C VAL A 106 -5.42 -13.37 -3.18
N SER A 107 -4.96 -13.87 -4.33
CA SER A 107 -4.50 -15.25 -4.49
C SER A 107 -3.28 -15.55 -3.62
N ASP A 108 -2.27 -14.66 -3.65
CA ASP A 108 -1.04 -14.81 -2.87
C ASP A 108 -1.35 -14.84 -1.37
N TRP A 109 -2.19 -13.90 -0.89
CA TRP A 109 -2.63 -13.88 0.51
C TRP A 109 -3.39 -15.13 0.91
N TYR A 110 -4.26 -15.63 0.03
CA TYR A 110 -4.99 -16.86 0.29
C TYR A 110 -4.04 -18.06 0.37
N GLN A 111 -2.99 -18.14 -0.44
CA GLN A 111 -1.98 -19.21 -0.32
C GLN A 111 -1.18 -19.12 0.98
N GLN A 112 -0.93 -17.92 1.48
CA GLN A 112 -0.13 -17.65 2.68
C GLN A 112 -0.95 -17.55 3.97
N ARG A 113 -2.26 -17.79 3.91
CA ARG A 113 -3.23 -17.60 5.00
C ARG A 113 -2.81 -18.29 6.32
N ASP A 114 -2.21 -19.47 6.24
CA ASP A 114 -1.81 -20.26 7.40
C ASP A 114 -0.55 -19.66 8.06
N LEU A 115 0.35 -19.03 7.29
CA LEU A 115 1.51 -18.33 7.83
C LEU A 115 1.13 -16.99 8.48
N THR A 116 0.11 -16.31 7.97
CA THR A 116 -0.27 -14.98 8.45
C THR A 116 -1.13 -14.99 9.71
N SER A 117 -1.80 -16.11 10.01
CA SER A 117 -2.73 -16.22 11.15
C SER A 117 -2.02 -16.39 12.52
N SER A 118 -0.72 -16.68 12.53
CA SER A 118 0.06 -16.98 13.76
C SER A 118 0.46 -15.76 14.61
N ASN A 119 0.28 -14.52 14.14
CA ASN A 119 0.90 -13.35 14.77
C ASN A 119 -0.07 -12.35 15.44
N ASN A 120 -1.37 -12.64 15.53
CA ASN A 120 -2.35 -11.74 16.13
C ASN A 120 -3.38 -12.51 16.98
N GLU A 121 -2.95 -13.06 18.11
CA GLU A 121 -3.87 -13.22 19.24
C GLU A 121 -4.18 -11.81 19.80
N PRO A 122 -5.45 -11.41 19.93
CA PRO A 122 -5.78 -10.12 20.50
C PRO A 122 -5.39 -10.12 21.98
N VAL A 123 -4.44 -9.26 22.37
CA VAL A 123 -4.19 -8.94 23.78
C VAL A 123 -5.44 -8.28 24.34
N THR A 124 -6.27 -9.07 25.00
CA THR A 124 -7.40 -8.59 25.82
C THR A 124 -6.83 -7.82 27.01
N LYS A 125 -7.18 -6.53 27.09
CA LYS A 125 -6.94 -5.69 28.27
C LYS A 125 -7.98 -5.96 29.34
#